data_AF-A0A1I7UCS6-F1
#
_entry.id   AF-A0A1I7UCS6-F1
#
_cell.length_a   1.000
_cell.length_b   1.000
_cell.length_c   1.000
_cell.angle_alpha   90.00
_cell.angle_beta   90.00
_cell.angle_gamma   90.00
#
_symmetry.space_group_name_H-M   'P 1'
#
loop_
_entity.id
_entity.type
_entity.pdbx_description
1 polymer ?
#
loop_
_entity_poly.entity_id
_entity_poly.type
_entity_poly.pdbx_seq_one_letter_code
_entity_poly.pdbx_strand_id
1 'polypeptide(L)'
;MRQILLIICALFSSHALLNTGLQLKIDELFDTPGHTNNWAVLVCTSKFWFNYRHVSNVLALYHSIKRLGIPDSNIIMMLAEDVPCNSRNPRPGTVYAARAGANLYGSDVEVDYRGEEVTVESFIRVLTGRHHPATPRSKRLLTDHQSNVLIYLTGHGGDSFMKFQDSEELTNVDLAYAIQTMFEDNRYHEMLVIADSCRSASMYEWITSPNVLSLSSSLTHEESYSYDVDTDIGVYVIDRYTHYTVNFLSKEVKALNSSANMQDYIDSCPARKCLSNTGVRKDHYPKDVQRVRVTDFFGSSRIFQHLSEEIVLDDEFWM
;
A
#
# COMPACT_ATOMS: atom_id res chain seq x y z
N MET A 1 -36.68 -52.54 6.55
CA MET A 1 -36.14 -51.43 7.39
C MET A 1 -34.79 -50.88 6.90
N ARG A 2 -33.79 -51.71 6.58
CA ARG A 2 -32.45 -51.24 6.15
C ARG A 2 -32.42 -50.40 4.86
N GLN A 3 -33.26 -50.70 3.87
CA GLN A 3 -33.32 -49.96 2.59
C GLN A 3 -33.99 -48.58 2.72
N ILE A 4 -34.97 -48.43 3.61
CA ILE A 4 -35.65 -47.14 3.84
C ILE A 4 -34.70 -46.15 4.53
N LEU A 5 -33.86 -46.63 5.45
CA LEU A 5 -32.87 -45.81 6.16
C LEU A 5 -31.78 -45.24 5.23
N LEU A 6 -31.36 -46.01 4.22
CA LEU A 6 -30.37 -45.58 3.21
C LEU A 6 -30.92 -44.48 2.30
N ILE A 7 -32.19 -44.57 1.89
CA ILE A 7 -32.85 -43.56 1.06
C ILE A 7 -33.02 -42.24 1.84
N ILE A 8 -33.38 -42.32 3.12
CA ILE A 8 -33.50 -41.14 3.98
C ILE A 8 -32.12 -40.47 4.17
N CYS A 9 -31.06 -41.22 4.43
CA CYS A 9 -29.70 -40.65 4.52
C CYS A 9 -29.24 -39.99 3.21
N ALA A 10 -29.55 -40.58 2.04
CA ALA A 10 -29.21 -40.01 0.74
C ALA A 10 -30.01 -38.74 0.41
N LEU A 11 -31.27 -38.66 0.88
CA LEU A 11 -32.10 -37.45 0.75
C LEU A 11 -31.61 -36.34 1.69
N PHE A 12 -31.19 -36.66 2.92
CA PHE A 12 -30.62 -35.67 3.84
C PHE A 12 -29.26 -35.14 3.38
N SER A 13 -28.38 -36.00 2.83
CA SER A 13 -27.08 -35.56 2.30
C SER A 13 -27.20 -34.70 1.04
N SER A 14 -28.16 -35.00 0.15
CA SER A 14 -28.43 -34.18 -1.04
C SER A 14 -29.04 -32.82 -0.70
N HIS A 15 -29.92 -32.73 0.30
CA HIS A 15 -30.44 -31.43 0.78
C HIS A 15 -29.34 -30.60 1.48
N ALA A 16 -28.45 -31.23 2.25
CA ALA A 16 -27.31 -30.55 2.86
C ALA A 16 -26.32 -30.01 1.81
N LEU A 17 -26.04 -30.78 0.75
CA LEU A 17 -25.19 -30.36 -0.37
C LEU A 17 -25.82 -29.26 -1.23
N LEU A 18 -27.14 -29.28 -1.41
CA LEU A 18 -27.85 -28.22 -2.15
C LEU A 18 -27.83 -26.89 -1.37
N ASN A 19 -28.01 -26.95 -0.05
CA ASN A 19 -27.97 -25.77 0.81
C ASN A 19 -26.57 -25.14 0.87
N THR A 20 -25.50 -25.95 0.92
CA THR A 20 -24.13 -25.41 0.86
C THR A 20 -23.80 -24.84 -0.52
N GLY A 21 -24.23 -25.49 -1.60
CA GLY A 21 -24.01 -24.99 -2.97
C GLY A 21 -24.78 -23.70 -3.27
N LEU A 22 -25.99 -23.54 -2.74
CA LEU A 22 -26.76 -22.30 -2.87
C LEU A 22 -26.17 -21.18 -2.00
N GLN A 23 -25.73 -21.50 -0.77
CA GLN A 23 -25.06 -20.54 0.10
C GLN A 23 -23.76 -20.01 -0.54
N LEU A 24 -22.93 -20.90 -1.10
CA LEU A 24 -21.71 -20.50 -1.81
C LEU A 24 -22.00 -19.59 -3.02
N LYS A 25 -23.03 -19.89 -3.80
CA LYS A 25 -23.45 -19.05 -4.93
C LYS A 25 -24.04 -17.71 -4.49
N ILE A 26 -24.72 -17.67 -3.35
CA ILE A 26 -25.24 -16.45 -2.75
C ILE A 26 -24.09 -15.59 -2.22
N ASP A 27 -23.09 -16.19 -1.57
CA ASP A 27 -21.89 -15.51 -1.10
C ASP A 27 -21.05 -14.99 -2.28
N GLU A 28 -20.95 -15.72 -3.39
CA GLU A 28 -20.34 -15.24 -4.65
C GLU A 28 -21.16 -14.14 -5.34
N LEU A 29 -22.49 -14.15 -5.20
CA LEU A 29 -23.39 -13.14 -5.79
C LEU A 29 -23.43 -11.84 -4.96
N PHE A 30 -23.19 -11.95 -3.65
CA PHE A 30 -23.02 -10.82 -2.73
C PHE A 30 -21.56 -10.42 -2.53
N ASP A 31 -20.62 -11.03 -3.26
CA ASP A 31 -19.30 -10.48 -3.41
C ASP A 31 -19.49 -9.08 -4.02
N THR A 32 -19.09 -8.09 -3.25
CA THR A 32 -19.38 -6.67 -3.49
C THR A 32 -18.91 -6.34 -4.91
N PRO A 33 -19.61 -5.47 -5.68
CA PRO A 33 -19.14 -5.11 -7.02
C PRO A 33 -17.67 -4.69 -6.88
N GLY A 34 -16.77 -5.39 -7.58
CA GLY A 34 -15.33 -5.16 -7.44
C GLY A 34 -15.00 -3.67 -7.54
N HIS A 35 -14.01 -3.22 -6.78
CA HIS A 35 -13.56 -1.83 -6.79
C HIS A 35 -13.23 -1.38 -8.23
N THR A 36 -13.50 -0.12 -8.53
CA THR A 36 -13.32 0.39 -9.91
C THR A 36 -11.95 0.98 -10.16
N ASN A 37 -11.22 1.35 -9.10
CA ASN A 37 -9.89 1.93 -9.17
C ASN A 37 -9.13 1.74 -7.85
N ASN A 38 -7.81 1.81 -7.94
CA ASN A 38 -6.91 1.79 -6.80
C ASN A 38 -6.18 3.12 -6.69
N TRP A 39 -6.06 3.60 -5.45
CA TRP A 39 -5.31 4.80 -5.10
C TRP A 39 -4.23 4.44 -4.08
N ALA A 40 -3.13 5.18 -4.12
CA ALA A 40 -2.06 5.04 -3.14
C ALA A 40 -1.69 6.40 -2.55
N VAL A 41 -1.47 6.44 -1.25
CA VAL A 41 -0.88 7.56 -0.52
C VAL A 41 0.41 7.06 0.11
N LEU A 42 1.54 7.46 -0.45
CA LEU A 42 2.88 6.99 -0.07
C LEU A 42 3.63 8.13 0.63
N VAL A 43 3.97 7.95 1.91
CA VAL A 43 4.46 9.03 2.77
C VAL A 43 5.78 8.65 3.43
N CYS A 44 6.83 9.40 3.11
CA CYS A 44 8.08 9.41 3.86
C CYS A 44 8.04 10.59 4.83
N THR A 45 7.93 10.31 6.12
CA THR A 45 7.73 11.35 7.15
C THR A 45 9.04 11.92 7.68
N SER A 46 10.18 11.27 7.41
CA SER A 46 11.47 11.61 8.01
C SER A 46 12.32 12.53 7.13
N LYS A 47 13.06 13.42 7.79
CA LYS A 47 14.03 14.34 7.18
C LYS A 47 15.47 13.89 7.45
N PHE A 48 16.43 14.51 6.78
CA PHE A 48 17.88 14.37 6.91
C PHE A 48 18.50 13.16 6.22
N TRP A 49 19.77 13.32 5.83
CA TRP A 49 20.54 12.33 5.06
C TRP A 49 20.61 10.94 5.70
N PHE A 50 20.72 10.86 7.03
CA PHE A 50 20.79 9.56 7.73
C PHE A 50 19.48 8.75 7.64
N ASN A 51 18.39 9.38 7.20
CA ASN A 51 17.10 8.76 6.95
C ASN A 51 16.82 8.48 5.47
N TYR A 52 17.86 8.48 4.64
CA TYR A 52 17.82 8.14 3.21
C TYR A 52 16.85 6.99 2.88
N ARG A 53 16.93 5.91 3.65
CA ARG A 53 16.10 4.70 3.48
C ARG A 53 14.59 4.95 3.45
N HIS A 54 14.07 5.94 4.16
CA HIS A 54 12.62 6.19 4.15
C HIS A 54 12.16 6.78 2.81
N VAL A 55 13.00 7.59 2.15
CA VAL A 55 12.72 8.10 0.80
C VAL A 55 12.80 6.97 -0.23
N SER A 56 13.84 6.13 -0.16
CA SER A 56 13.98 5.00 -1.08
C SER A 56 12.90 3.93 -0.87
N ASN A 57 12.40 3.73 0.36
CA ASN A 57 11.26 2.85 0.65
C ASN A 57 10.03 3.26 -0.16
N VAL A 58 9.65 4.55 -0.07
CA VAL A 58 8.51 5.12 -0.80
C VAL A 58 8.72 4.95 -2.30
N LEU A 59 9.88 5.32 -2.83
CA LEU A 59 10.16 5.22 -4.26
C LEU A 59 10.17 3.77 -4.76
N ALA A 60 10.70 2.83 -3.97
CA ALA A 60 10.71 1.41 -4.33
C ALA A 60 9.28 0.82 -4.38
N LEU A 61 8.42 1.25 -3.46
CA LEU A 61 7.01 0.86 -3.49
C LEU A 61 6.25 1.54 -4.63
N TYR A 62 6.50 2.83 -4.88
CA TYR A 62 5.98 3.59 -6.01
C TYR A 62 6.23 2.87 -7.34
N HIS A 63 7.48 2.47 -7.60
CA HIS A 63 7.83 1.70 -8.80
C HIS A 63 7.12 0.35 -8.87
N SER A 64 6.90 -0.29 -7.72
CA SER A 64 6.20 -1.58 -7.67
C SER A 64 4.73 -1.45 -8.06
N ILE A 65 4.02 -0.43 -7.57
CA ILE A 65 2.60 -0.21 -7.90
C ILE A 65 2.42 0.39 -9.29
N LYS A 66 3.35 1.25 -9.74
CA LYS A 66 3.35 1.81 -11.10
C LYS A 66 3.55 0.73 -12.15
N ARG A 67 4.47 -0.22 -11.91
CA ARG A 67 4.64 -1.43 -12.74
C ARG A 67 3.36 -2.26 -12.82
N LEU A 68 2.57 -2.29 -11.74
CA LEU A 68 1.28 -2.97 -11.69
C LEU A 68 0.12 -2.09 -12.23
N GLY A 69 0.41 -0.96 -12.85
CA GLY A 69 -0.54 -0.18 -13.64
C GLY A 69 -1.39 0.82 -12.85
N ILE A 70 -1.03 1.14 -11.60
CA ILE A 70 -1.62 2.31 -10.92
C ILE A 70 -1.02 3.58 -11.56
N PRO A 71 -1.82 4.46 -12.17
CA PRO A 71 -1.31 5.66 -12.82
C PRO A 71 -0.91 6.73 -11.80
N ASP A 72 0.00 7.64 -12.18
CA ASP A 72 0.43 8.74 -11.30
C ASP A 72 -0.73 9.61 -10.81
N SER A 73 -1.77 9.78 -11.62
CA SER A 73 -2.97 10.51 -11.22
C SER A 73 -3.72 9.92 -10.03
N ASN A 74 -3.38 8.68 -9.64
CA ASN A 74 -3.96 7.93 -8.53
C ASN A 74 -2.96 7.68 -7.39
N ILE A 75 -1.75 8.25 -7.47
CA ILE A 75 -0.72 8.11 -6.46
C ILE A 75 -0.44 9.50 -5.89
N ILE A 76 -0.60 9.66 -4.58
CA ILE A 76 -0.16 10.84 -3.85
C ILE A 76 1.15 10.50 -3.15
N MET A 77 2.25 11.14 -3.55
CA MET A 77 3.57 10.92 -2.98
C MET A 77 4.05 12.12 -2.16
N MET A 78 4.44 11.84 -0.92
CA MET A 78 4.94 12.83 0.03
C MET A 78 6.36 12.46 0.48
N LEU A 79 7.36 13.27 0.14
CA LEU A 79 8.77 13.07 0.52
C LEU A 79 9.28 14.23 1.38
N ALA A 80 9.50 13.97 2.66
CA ALA A 80 10.00 14.97 3.61
C ALA A 80 11.45 15.43 3.37
N GLU A 81 12.27 14.63 2.68
CA GLU A 81 13.67 14.94 2.34
C GLU A 81 13.90 14.86 0.83
N ASP A 82 14.64 15.83 0.28
CA ASP A 82 15.10 15.83 -1.11
C ASP A 82 16.49 15.21 -1.21
N VAL A 83 16.53 13.88 -1.08
CA VAL A 83 17.74 13.07 -1.21
C VAL A 83 18.48 13.28 -2.55
N PRO A 84 17.81 13.35 -3.72
CA PRO A 84 18.47 13.62 -5.00
C PRO A 84 19.28 14.92 -5.03
N CYS A 85 18.78 15.98 -4.40
CA CYS A 85 19.42 17.30 -4.37
C CYS A 85 20.29 17.53 -3.12
N ASN A 86 20.40 16.55 -2.22
CA ASN A 86 21.17 16.69 -0.99
C ASN A 86 22.68 16.78 -1.29
N SER A 87 23.38 17.73 -0.68
CA SER A 87 24.82 17.94 -0.91
C SER A 87 25.71 16.76 -0.47
N ARG A 88 25.18 15.84 0.35
CA ARG A 88 25.87 14.61 0.76
C ARG A 88 25.72 13.48 -0.27
N ASN A 89 24.85 13.64 -1.27
CA ASN A 89 24.62 12.62 -2.27
C ASN A 89 25.82 12.52 -3.22
N PRO A 90 26.58 11.41 -3.21
CA PRO A 90 27.73 11.24 -4.09
C PRO A 90 27.30 11.08 -5.57
N ARG A 91 26.01 10.83 -5.84
CA ARG A 91 25.43 10.64 -7.16
C ARG A 91 24.21 11.57 -7.31
N PRO A 92 24.42 12.88 -7.59
CA PRO A 92 23.35 13.86 -7.66
C PRO A 92 22.23 13.45 -8.62
N GLY A 93 20.97 13.74 -8.25
CA GLY A 93 19.80 13.41 -9.05
C GLY A 93 19.39 11.95 -9.01
N THR A 94 19.96 11.13 -8.12
CA THR A 94 19.66 9.69 -8.05
C THR A 94 19.38 9.20 -6.63
N VAL A 95 18.56 8.14 -6.53
CA VAL A 95 18.23 7.42 -5.29
C VAL A 95 18.28 5.92 -5.54
N TYR A 96 18.79 5.13 -4.61
CA TYR A 96 18.99 3.68 -4.76
C TYR A 96 18.49 2.94 -3.52
N ALA A 97 17.85 1.78 -3.70
CA ALA A 97 17.46 0.89 -2.59
C ALA A 97 18.45 -0.27 -2.36
N ALA A 98 19.54 -0.32 -3.13
CA ALA A 98 20.61 -1.31 -3.04
C ALA A 98 21.85 -0.79 -3.77
N ARG A 99 23.04 -1.24 -3.37
CA ARG A 99 24.33 -0.73 -3.91
C ARG A 99 24.47 -0.79 -5.44
N ALA A 100 23.94 -1.84 -6.05
CA ALA A 100 23.93 -2.05 -7.50
C ALA A 100 22.50 -1.98 -8.09
N GLY A 101 21.63 -1.17 -7.48
CA GLY A 101 20.24 -1.01 -7.89
C GLY A 101 20.05 -0.04 -9.07
N ALA A 102 18.86 -0.08 -9.66
CA ALA A 102 18.41 0.96 -10.58
C ALA A 102 18.15 2.28 -9.82
N ASN A 103 18.31 3.41 -10.51
CA ASN A 103 17.91 4.70 -9.96
C ASN A 103 16.38 4.73 -9.78
N LEU A 104 15.94 5.02 -8.56
CA LEU A 104 14.54 5.14 -8.17
C LEU A 104 13.95 6.53 -8.41
N TYR A 105 14.79 7.56 -8.58
CA TYR A 105 14.38 8.95 -8.81
C TYR A 105 14.60 9.34 -10.28
N GLY A 106 13.95 8.61 -11.18
CA GLY A 106 13.98 8.87 -12.62
C GLY A 106 13.09 10.06 -13.03
N SER A 107 13.08 10.38 -14.33
CA SER A 107 12.24 11.45 -14.90
C SER A 107 10.74 11.18 -14.82
N ASP A 108 10.36 9.95 -14.52
CA ASP A 108 9.00 9.43 -14.45
C ASP A 108 8.40 9.52 -13.03
N VAL A 109 9.12 10.09 -12.06
CA VAL A 109 8.68 10.17 -10.66
C VAL A 109 7.96 11.50 -10.40
N GLU A 110 6.68 11.43 -10.04
CA GLU A 110 5.87 12.59 -9.66
C GLU A 110 5.76 12.72 -8.14
N VAL A 111 6.47 13.69 -7.56
CA VAL A 111 6.38 13.97 -6.10
C VAL A 111 5.43 15.13 -5.88
N ASP A 112 4.29 14.86 -5.23
CA ASP A 112 3.24 15.85 -4.99
C ASP A 112 3.61 16.80 -3.86
N TYR A 113 4.00 16.27 -2.70
CA TYR A 113 4.41 17.06 -1.54
C TYR A 113 5.90 16.87 -1.29
N ARG A 114 6.65 17.97 -1.33
CA ARG A 114 8.11 17.97 -1.19
C ARG A 114 8.54 18.77 0.04
N GLY A 115 9.52 18.24 0.78
CA GLY A 115 10.16 18.98 1.86
C GLY A 115 9.15 19.49 2.86
N GLU A 116 9.14 20.80 3.11
CA GLU A 116 8.28 21.48 4.09
C GLU A 116 6.78 21.31 3.86
N GLU A 117 6.33 20.91 2.65
CA GLU A 117 4.91 20.64 2.41
C GLU A 117 4.43 19.33 3.06
N VAL A 118 5.36 18.45 3.46
CA VAL A 118 5.05 17.18 4.13
C VAL A 118 4.87 17.43 5.62
N THR A 119 3.67 17.86 5.99
CA THR A 119 3.22 18.09 7.38
C THR A 119 2.09 17.14 7.74
N VAL A 120 1.80 17.02 9.04
CA VAL A 120 0.63 16.26 9.51
C VAL A 120 -0.65 16.86 8.93
N GLU A 121 -0.76 18.19 8.91
CA GLU A 121 -1.90 18.90 8.34
C GLU A 121 -2.12 18.57 6.86
N SER A 122 -1.06 18.61 6.04
CA SER A 122 -1.15 18.26 4.62
C SER A 122 -1.65 16.82 4.42
N PHE A 123 -1.10 15.87 5.19
CA PHE A 123 -1.51 14.47 5.13
C PHE A 123 -2.98 14.28 5.52
N ILE A 124 -3.42 14.86 6.63
CA ILE A 124 -4.82 14.79 7.08
C ILE A 124 -5.77 15.47 6.07
N ARG A 125 -5.36 16.57 5.44
CA ARG A 125 -6.15 17.22 4.38
C ARG A 125 -6.30 16.34 3.14
N VAL A 126 -5.24 15.64 2.72
CA VAL A 126 -5.31 14.65 1.63
C VAL A 126 -6.34 13.58 1.94
N LEU A 127 -6.25 12.98 3.13
CA LEU A 127 -7.19 11.93 3.55
C LEU A 127 -8.62 12.45 3.67
N THR A 128 -8.84 13.59 4.34
CA THR A 128 -10.19 14.15 4.57
C THR A 128 -10.75 14.95 3.39
N GLY A 129 -9.95 15.23 2.36
CA GLY A 129 -10.40 15.93 1.14
C GLY A 129 -10.72 17.41 1.39
N ARG A 130 -10.38 17.92 2.58
CA ARG A 130 -10.63 19.29 3.03
C ARG A 130 -9.51 20.21 2.52
N HIS A 131 -9.52 20.44 1.22
CA HIS A 131 -8.55 21.28 0.53
C HIS A 131 -9.09 22.68 0.25
N HIS A 132 -8.20 23.65 0.11
CA HIS A 132 -8.56 24.95 -0.45
C HIS A 132 -9.03 24.78 -1.91
N PRO A 133 -10.03 25.53 -2.41
CA PRO A 133 -10.50 25.40 -3.78
C PRO A 133 -9.40 25.54 -4.86
N ALA A 134 -8.33 26.27 -4.55
CA ALA A 134 -7.18 26.44 -5.44
C ALA A 134 -6.10 25.34 -5.35
N THR A 135 -6.23 24.35 -4.45
CA THR A 135 -5.26 23.24 -4.36
C THR A 135 -5.23 22.47 -5.68
N PRO A 136 -4.08 22.22 -6.31
CA PRO A 136 -4.00 21.50 -7.59
C PRO A 136 -4.61 20.10 -7.52
N ARG A 137 -5.08 19.57 -8.65
CA ARG A 137 -5.66 18.21 -8.74
C ARG A 137 -4.69 17.12 -8.30
N SER A 138 -3.40 17.23 -8.66
CA SER A 138 -2.37 16.26 -8.27
C SER A 138 -2.18 16.15 -6.76
N LYS A 139 -2.55 17.19 -6.01
CA LYS A 139 -2.49 17.25 -4.54
C LYS A 139 -3.81 16.85 -3.86
N ARG A 140 -4.69 16.10 -4.54
CA ARG A 140 -6.00 15.71 -4.01
C ARG A 140 -6.23 14.21 -4.18
N LEU A 141 -6.62 13.54 -3.10
CA LEU A 141 -7.07 12.16 -3.13
C LEU A 141 -8.53 12.10 -3.63
N LEU A 142 -8.75 11.86 -4.92
CA LEU A 142 -10.08 11.90 -5.54
C LEU A 142 -10.76 10.52 -5.54
N THR A 143 -10.75 9.86 -4.38
CA THR A 143 -11.37 8.56 -4.15
C THR A 143 -12.87 8.67 -3.87
N ASP A 144 -13.59 7.58 -4.09
CA ASP A 144 -15.01 7.43 -3.79
C ASP A 144 -15.32 6.05 -3.17
N HIS A 145 -16.60 5.74 -2.97
CA HIS A 145 -17.10 4.49 -2.39
C HIS A 145 -16.74 3.22 -3.19
N GLN A 146 -16.14 3.34 -4.37
CA GLN A 146 -15.68 2.24 -5.21
C GLN A 146 -14.16 2.18 -5.34
N SER A 147 -13.44 3.06 -4.65
CA SER A 147 -11.97 3.11 -4.64
C SER A 147 -11.38 2.24 -3.54
N ASN A 148 -10.43 1.35 -3.85
CA ASN A 148 -9.55 0.84 -2.80
C ASN A 148 -8.38 1.79 -2.58
N VAL A 149 -7.99 1.97 -1.32
CA VAL A 149 -6.95 2.93 -0.93
C VAL A 149 -5.82 2.22 -0.18
N LEU A 150 -4.61 2.34 -0.69
CA LEU A 150 -3.38 1.98 0.00
C LEU A 150 -2.79 3.21 0.69
N ILE A 151 -2.65 3.18 2.01
CA ILE A 151 -1.87 4.16 2.78
C ILE A 151 -0.60 3.48 3.25
N TYR A 152 0.56 3.97 2.80
CA TYR A 152 1.86 3.49 3.23
C TYR A 152 2.63 4.63 3.89
N LEU A 153 2.93 4.45 5.18
CA LEU A 153 3.68 5.40 5.99
C LEU A 153 5.04 4.80 6.36
N THR A 154 6.12 5.52 6.11
CA THR A 154 7.46 5.12 6.53
C THR A 154 8.21 6.28 7.17
N GLY A 155 8.91 5.98 8.26
CA GLY A 155 9.63 6.97 9.02
C GLY A 155 10.01 6.47 10.41
N HIS A 156 10.33 7.42 11.29
CA HIS A 156 10.50 7.16 12.71
C HIS A 156 9.19 7.35 13.46
N GLY A 157 8.99 6.55 14.49
CA GLY A 157 7.82 6.59 15.33
C GLY A 157 8.10 5.98 16.68
N GLY A 158 7.07 5.95 17.51
CA GLY A 158 7.09 5.39 18.83
C GLY A 158 5.73 4.83 19.19
N ASP A 159 5.48 4.67 20.48
CA ASP A 159 4.19 4.19 20.95
C ASP A 159 3.10 5.24 20.66
N SER A 160 2.17 4.90 19.78
CA SER A 160 1.00 5.70 19.40
C SER A 160 1.27 6.95 18.55
N PHE A 161 2.47 7.10 17.97
CA PHE A 161 2.77 8.22 17.07
C PHE A 161 3.82 7.91 15.99
N MET A 162 3.80 8.70 14.92
CA MET A 162 4.84 8.77 13.89
C MET A 162 5.33 10.20 13.74
N LYS A 163 6.65 10.40 13.71
CA LYS A 163 7.25 11.73 13.58
C LYS A 163 7.21 12.21 12.14
N PHE A 164 6.76 13.44 11.93
CA PHE A 164 6.81 14.18 10.67
C PHE A 164 7.86 15.29 10.80
N GLN A 165 8.78 15.37 9.82
CA GLN A 165 9.81 16.41 9.72
C GLN A 165 10.75 16.54 10.93
N ASP A 166 10.77 15.55 11.84
CA ASP A 166 11.45 15.62 13.14
C ASP A 166 10.91 16.72 14.09
N SER A 167 9.73 17.30 13.79
CA SER A 167 9.14 18.40 14.57
C SER A 167 7.68 18.20 14.96
N GLU A 168 6.92 17.46 14.16
CA GLU A 168 5.50 17.17 14.38
C GLU A 168 5.29 15.68 14.62
N GLU A 169 4.16 15.31 15.21
CA GLU A 169 3.78 13.93 15.47
C GLU A 169 2.36 13.68 14.95
N LEU A 170 2.21 12.72 14.05
CA LEU A 170 0.92 12.15 13.70
C LEU A 170 0.57 11.10 14.76
N THR A 171 -0.49 11.31 15.53
CA THR A 171 -0.93 10.32 16.52
C THR A 171 -1.78 9.22 15.86
N ASN A 172 -1.87 8.06 16.51
CA ASN A 172 -2.78 7.00 16.10
C ASN A 172 -4.26 7.42 16.13
N VAL A 173 -4.61 8.35 17.03
CA VAL A 173 -5.95 8.95 17.13
C VAL A 173 -6.23 9.85 15.92
N ASP A 174 -5.29 10.69 15.51
CA ASP A 174 -5.45 11.55 14.32
C ASP A 174 -5.63 10.72 13.05
N LEU A 175 -4.82 9.66 12.89
CA LEU A 175 -4.92 8.74 11.77
C LEU A 175 -6.30 8.04 11.76
N ALA A 176 -6.74 7.52 12.91
CA ALA A 176 -8.04 6.88 13.04
C ALA A 176 -9.20 7.82 12.71
N TYR A 177 -9.17 9.07 13.19
CA TYR A 177 -10.21 10.06 12.87
C TYR A 177 -10.22 10.47 11.40
N ALA A 178 -9.05 10.57 10.76
CA ALA A 178 -8.99 10.84 9.33
C ALA A 178 -9.62 9.71 8.50
N ILE A 179 -9.31 8.45 8.84
CA ILE A 179 -9.89 7.27 8.19
C ILE A 179 -11.40 7.19 8.47
N GLN A 180 -11.83 7.49 9.69
CA GLN A 180 -13.26 7.57 10.03
C GLN A 180 -13.99 8.64 9.22
N THR A 181 -13.37 9.81 9.04
CA THR A 181 -13.93 10.86 8.17
C THR A 181 -14.04 10.38 6.72
N MET A 182 -13.02 9.67 6.21
CA MET A 182 -13.09 9.09 4.86
C MET A 182 -14.25 8.08 4.72
N PHE A 183 -14.50 7.29 5.75
CA PHE A 183 -15.60 6.33 5.75
C PHE A 183 -16.96 7.04 5.71
N GLU A 184 -17.16 8.01 6.59
CA GLU A 184 -18.41 8.79 6.68
C GLU A 184 -18.70 9.57 5.40
N ASP A 185 -17.64 10.06 4.73
CA ASP A 185 -17.74 10.78 3.46
C ASP A 185 -17.82 9.84 2.24
N ASN A 186 -17.90 8.52 2.42
CA ASN A 186 -17.94 7.51 1.36
C ASN A 186 -16.76 7.60 0.37
N ARG A 187 -15.53 7.72 0.91
CA ARG A 187 -14.31 7.96 0.13
C ARG A 187 -13.38 6.75 0.01
N TYR A 188 -13.85 5.57 0.37
CA TYR A 188 -13.20 4.31 0.03
C TYR A 188 -14.21 3.15 0.04
N HIS A 189 -13.90 2.10 -0.72
CA HIS A 189 -14.53 0.79 -0.66
C HIS A 189 -13.82 -0.10 0.39
N GLU A 190 -12.52 -0.31 0.21
CA GLU A 190 -11.62 -0.97 1.14
C GLU A 190 -10.32 -0.18 1.31
N MET A 191 -9.66 -0.32 2.45
CA MET A 191 -8.42 0.36 2.75
C MET A 191 -7.37 -0.60 3.29
N LEU A 192 -6.15 -0.48 2.79
CA LEU A 192 -4.96 -1.11 3.34
C LEU A 192 -4.07 -0.04 3.95
N VAL A 193 -3.85 -0.11 5.27
CA VAL A 193 -2.96 0.80 5.99
C VAL A 193 -1.71 0.05 6.39
N ILE A 194 -0.54 0.57 6.02
CA ILE A 194 0.76 -0.02 6.32
C ILE A 194 1.61 1.03 7.03
N ALA A 195 1.99 0.74 8.27
CA ALA A 195 2.94 1.56 9.03
C ALA A 195 4.30 0.84 9.11
N ASP A 196 5.31 1.39 8.43
CA ASP A 196 6.69 0.90 8.46
C ASP A 196 7.57 1.80 9.35
N SER A 197 7.62 1.46 10.64
CA SER A 197 8.34 2.20 11.69
C SER A 197 8.51 1.30 12.92
N CYS A 198 9.29 1.77 13.90
CA CYS A 198 9.32 1.23 15.25
C CYS A 198 7.95 1.37 15.93
N ARG A 199 7.57 0.36 16.72
CA ARG A 199 6.30 0.27 17.47
C ARG A 199 5.05 0.50 16.62
N SER A 200 5.13 0.23 15.32
CA SER A 200 4.16 0.69 14.32
C SER A 200 2.78 0.03 14.45
N ALA A 201 2.67 -1.13 15.12
CA ALA A 201 1.37 -1.71 15.43
C ALA A 201 0.46 -0.78 16.25
N SER A 202 1.04 0.11 17.07
CA SER A 202 0.28 1.09 17.86
C SER A 202 -0.47 2.10 16.99
N MET A 203 -0.03 2.32 15.74
CA MET A 203 -0.63 3.31 14.84
C MET A 203 -2.06 2.98 14.43
N TYR A 204 -2.43 1.71 14.39
CA TYR A 204 -3.75 1.28 13.94
C TYR A 204 -4.69 0.83 15.07
N GLU A 205 -4.29 0.91 16.34
CA GLU A 205 -5.09 0.44 17.48
C GLU A 205 -6.43 1.19 17.61
N TRP A 206 -6.43 2.47 17.27
CA TRP A 206 -7.62 3.34 17.32
C TRP A 206 -8.48 3.30 16.06
N ILE A 207 -8.01 2.67 14.99
CA ILE A 207 -8.80 2.53 13.76
C ILE A 207 -9.98 1.58 14.06
N THR A 208 -11.20 2.10 13.91
CA THR A 208 -12.46 1.34 14.08
C THR A 208 -13.35 1.38 12.84
N SER A 209 -12.94 2.11 11.81
CA SER A 209 -13.67 2.24 10.56
C SER A 209 -13.69 0.89 9.83
N PRO A 210 -14.82 0.49 9.24
CA PRO A 210 -14.96 -0.81 8.59
C PRO A 210 -14.20 -0.86 7.26
N ASN A 211 -13.97 -2.08 6.78
CA ASN A 211 -13.24 -2.42 5.56
C ASN A 211 -11.77 -1.93 5.56
N VAL A 212 -11.13 -1.89 6.73
CA VAL A 212 -9.73 -1.48 6.87
C VAL A 212 -8.86 -2.66 7.33
N LEU A 213 -7.95 -3.11 6.46
CA LEU A 213 -6.88 -4.04 6.80
C LEU A 213 -5.65 -3.23 7.23
N SER A 214 -5.13 -3.48 8.43
CA SER A 214 -3.97 -2.75 8.94
C SER A 214 -2.77 -3.66 9.17
N LEU A 215 -1.60 -3.24 8.71
CA LEU A 215 -0.34 -3.95 8.79
C LEU A 215 0.76 -3.06 9.40
N SER A 216 1.72 -3.67 10.07
CA SER A 216 2.89 -2.97 10.60
C SER A 216 4.19 -3.75 10.41
N SER A 217 5.31 -3.03 10.38
CA SER A 217 6.63 -3.64 10.35
C SER A 217 7.14 -4.10 11.72
N SER A 218 6.53 -3.63 12.82
CA SER A 218 6.85 -4.05 14.19
C SER A 218 5.62 -4.06 15.10
N LEU A 219 5.63 -4.88 16.15
CA LEU A 219 4.67 -4.83 17.25
C LEU A 219 4.94 -3.65 18.20
N THR A 220 4.00 -3.36 19.09
CA THR A 220 4.01 -2.17 19.98
C THR A 220 5.20 -2.07 20.94
N HIS A 221 5.90 -3.16 21.20
CA HIS A 221 6.98 -3.26 22.18
C HIS A 221 8.35 -3.60 21.54
N GLU A 222 8.48 -3.44 20.22
CA GLU A 222 9.73 -3.69 19.51
C GLU A 222 10.03 -2.63 18.44
N GLU A 223 11.28 -2.63 17.98
CA GLU A 223 11.78 -1.70 16.97
C GLU A 223 11.71 -2.33 15.57
N SER A 224 11.67 -1.51 14.52
CA SER A 224 11.88 -1.96 13.14
C SER A 224 13.33 -1.74 12.72
N TYR A 225 13.81 -2.49 11.73
CA TYR A 225 15.22 -2.49 11.36
C TYR A 225 15.47 -2.16 9.89
N SER A 226 16.53 -1.39 9.67
CA SER A 226 17.05 -1.10 8.35
C SER A 226 17.72 -2.30 7.69
N TYR A 227 17.87 -2.24 6.37
CA TYR A 227 18.50 -3.26 5.53
C TYR A 227 19.44 -2.62 4.51
N ASP A 228 20.54 -3.31 4.24
CA ASP A 228 21.59 -2.94 3.28
C ASP A 228 22.26 -1.58 3.56
N VAL A 229 23.58 -1.56 3.53
CA VAL A 229 24.38 -0.34 3.72
C VAL A 229 25.14 -0.10 2.44
N ASP A 230 24.90 1.05 1.83
CA ASP A 230 25.72 1.48 0.70
C ASP A 230 26.91 2.27 1.23
N THR A 231 28.11 1.74 1.04
CA THR A 231 29.36 2.36 1.53
C THR A 231 29.71 3.66 0.82
N ASP A 232 29.23 3.86 -0.40
CA ASP A 232 29.49 5.08 -1.18
C ASP A 232 28.55 6.20 -0.70
N ILE A 233 27.28 5.87 -0.38
CA ILE A 233 26.28 6.79 0.17
C ILE A 233 26.50 7.02 1.67
N GLY A 234 27.03 6.02 2.38
CA GLY A 234 27.44 6.08 3.79
C GLY A 234 26.32 5.84 4.81
N VAL A 235 25.14 5.38 4.39
CA VAL A 235 23.96 5.16 5.24
C VAL A 235 23.19 3.91 4.80
N TYR A 236 22.22 3.48 5.61
CA TYR A 236 21.27 2.44 5.19
C TYR A 236 20.36 2.94 4.08
N VAL A 237 20.10 2.10 3.09
CA VAL A 237 19.43 2.50 1.84
C VAL A 237 18.01 1.94 1.68
N ILE A 238 17.54 1.06 2.55
CA ILE A 238 16.14 0.57 2.56
C ILE A 238 15.82 0.01 3.96
N ASP A 239 14.55 -0.12 4.34
CA ASP A 239 14.16 -0.87 5.54
C ASP A 239 13.83 -2.33 5.24
N ARG A 240 13.98 -3.22 6.23
CA ARG A 240 13.77 -4.67 6.02
C ARG A 240 12.38 -5.00 5.53
N TYR A 241 11.36 -4.44 6.19
CA TYR A 241 9.97 -4.68 5.83
C TYR A 241 9.69 -4.29 4.39
N THR A 242 10.15 -3.10 4.00
CA THR A 242 10.02 -2.62 2.63
C THR A 242 10.82 -3.45 1.63
N HIS A 243 12.07 -3.83 1.96
CA HIS A 243 12.88 -4.72 1.12
C HIS A 243 12.16 -6.03 0.79
N TYR A 244 11.57 -6.68 1.79
CA TYR A 244 10.84 -7.93 1.58
C TYR A 244 9.48 -7.72 0.89
N THR A 245 8.79 -6.60 1.16
CA THR A 245 7.58 -6.18 0.43
C THR A 245 7.86 -6.03 -1.07
N VAL A 246 8.85 -5.22 -1.46
CA VAL A 246 9.14 -4.98 -2.88
C VAL A 246 9.69 -6.24 -3.56
N ASN A 247 10.47 -7.06 -2.85
CA ASN A 247 10.94 -8.34 -3.35
C ASN A 247 9.76 -9.33 -3.58
N PHE A 248 8.78 -9.37 -2.69
CA PHE A 248 7.56 -10.17 -2.88
C PHE A 248 6.75 -9.68 -4.07
N LEU A 249 6.46 -8.36 -4.14
CA LEU A 249 5.73 -7.77 -5.26
C LEU A 249 6.45 -8.02 -6.59
N SER A 250 7.78 -7.98 -6.62
CA SER A 250 8.55 -8.24 -7.84
C SER A 250 8.59 -9.72 -8.26
N LYS A 251 8.55 -10.66 -7.31
CA LYS A 251 8.73 -12.09 -7.60
C LYS A 251 7.42 -12.85 -7.75
N GLU A 252 6.45 -12.57 -6.88
CA GLU A 252 5.18 -13.30 -6.79
C GLU A 252 4.04 -12.56 -7.51
N VAL A 253 4.13 -11.23 -7.63
CA VAL A 253 3.10 -10.38 -8.26
C VAL A 253 3.62 -9.78 -9.57
N LYS A 254 3.88 -10.65 -10.56
CA LYS A 254 4.45 -10.22 -11.85
C LYS A 254 3.44 -9.55 -12.77
N ALA A 255 2.15 -9.83 -12.61
CA ALA A 255 1.08 -9.33 -13.46
C ALA A 255 -0.23 -9.21 -12.67
N LEU A 256 -1.19 -8.47 -13.23
CA LEU A 256 -2.50 -8.20 -12.63
C LEU A 256 -3.37 -9.45 -12.39
N ASN A 257 -3.10 -10.53 -13.13
CA ASN A 257 -3.78 -11.81 -12.96
C ASN A 257 -3.05 -12.75 -11.97
N SER A 258 -2.07 -12.26 -11.20
CA SER A 258 -1.42 -13.05 -10.16
C SER A 258 -2.45 -13.58 -9.16
N SER A 259 -2.27 -14.83 -8.74
CA SER A 259 -3.07 -15.49 -7.72
C SER A 259 -2.55 -15.27 -6.30
N ALA A 260 -1.47 -14.50 -6.13
CA ALA A 260 -0.93 -14.17 -4.83
C ALA A 260 -1.97 -13.42 -3.98
N ASN A 261 -2.18 -13.88 -2.76
CA ASN A 261 -3.18 -13.34 -1.85
C ASN A 261 -2.54 -12.51 -0.72
N MET A 262 -3.36 -11.81 0.05
CA MET A 262 -2.88 -10.96 1.15
C MET A 262 -2.23 -11.75 2.29
N GLN A 263 -2.55 -13.04 2.47
CA GLN A 263 -1.82 -13.90 3.41
C GLN A 263 -0.40 -14.17 2.93
N ASP A 264 -0.19 -14.45 1.64
CA ASP A 264 1.16 -14.58 1.06
C ASP A 264 1.99 -13.30 1.24
N TYR A 265 1.34 -12.13 1.11
CA TYR A 265 1.96 -10.84 1.34
C TYR A 265 2.35 -10.63 2.81
N ILE A 266 1.44 -10.93 3.75
CA ILE A 266 1.71 -10.88 5.19
C ILE A 266 2.91 -11.77 5.55
N ASP A 267 2.97 -12.97 4.95
CA ASP A 267 4.02 -13.96 5.21
C ASP A 267 5.34 -13.65 4.45
N SER A 268 5.40 -12.54 3.69
CA SER A 268 6.59 -12.16 2.93
C SER A 268 7.76 -11.72 3.83
N CYS A 269 7.47 -11.17 5.01
CA CYS A 269 8.46 -10.71 5.99
C CYS A 269 8.30 -11.36 7.38
N PRO A 270 8.56 -12.67 7.52
CA PRO A 270 8.56 -13.34 8.81
C PRO A 270 9.64 -12.74 9.74
N ALA A 271 9.46 -12.91 11.05
CA ALA A 271 10.34 -12.35 12.07
C ALA A 271 11.84 -12.63 11.84
N ARG A 272 12.20 -13.82 11.35
CA ARG A 272 13.60 -14.17 11.00
C ARG A 272 14.24 -13.28 9.93
N LYS A 273 13.42 -12.72 9.03
CA LYS A 273 13.83 -11.87 7.91
C LYS A 273 13.75 -10.39 8.30
N CYS A 274 12.62 -9.98 8.87
CA CYS A 274 12.36 -8.62 9.33
C CYS A 274 13.19 -8.22 10.57
N LEU A 275 13.63 -9.19 11.37
CA LEU A 275 14.22 -9.01 12.70
C LEU A 275 13.30 -8.32 13.72
N SER A 276 12.02 -8.20 13.37
CA SER A 276 10.88 -7.71 14.14
C SER A 276 9.66 -8.53 13.75
N ASN A 277 8.63 -8.58 14.60
CA ASN A 277 7.37 -9.24 14.25
C ASN A 277 6.45 -8.25 13.54
N THR A 278 6.00 -8.63 12.34
CA THR A 278 5.02 -7.82 11.60
C THR A 278 3.65 -7.92 12.26
N GLY A 279 2.99 -6.79 12.49
CA GLY A 279 1.64 -6.75 13.02
C GLY A 279 0.59 -6.85 11.92
N VAL A 280 -0.53 -7.48 12.23
CA VAL A 280 -1.70 -7.59 11.35
C VAL A 280 -2.95 -7.43 12.20
N ARG A 281 -3.81 -6.48 11.84
CA ARG A 281 -5.13 -6.32 12.47
C ARG A 281 -6.22 -6.52 11.42
N LYS A 282 -7.10 -7.48 11.69
CA LYS A 282 -8.19 -7.92 10.80
C LYS A 282 -9.59 -7.60 11.36
N ASP A 283 -9.69 -7.09 12.60
CA ASP A 283 -10.97 -6.90 13.32
C ASP A 283 -12.00 -6.09 12.52
N HIS A 284 -11.52 -5.11 11.74
CA HIS A 284 -12.36 -4.22 10.92
C HIS A 284 -12.30 -4.53 9.44
N TYR A 285 -11.79 -5.70 9.07
CA TYR A 285 -11.70 -6.17 7.69
C TYR A 285 -12.46 -7.49 7.53
N PRO A 286 -13.70 -7.46 7.00
CA PRO A 286 -14.59 -8.62 7.04
C PRO A 286 -14.17 -9.75 6.08
N LYS A 287 -13.33 -9.47 5.07
CA LYS A 287 -12.90 -10.48 4.09
C LYS A 287 -11.76 -11.33 4.64
N ASP A 288 -11.75 -12.61 4.24
CA ASP A 288 -10.63 -13.50 4.50
C ASP A 288 -9.43 -13.12 3.62
N VAL A 289 -8.32 -12.75 4.26
CA VAL A 289 -7.07 -12.35 3.57
C VAL A 289 -6.49 -13.43 2.66
N GLN A 290 -6.87 -14.70 2.82
CA GLN A 290 -6.47 -15.77 1.90
C GLN A 290 -7.21 -15.69 0.55
N ARG A 291 -8.35 -15.00 0.50
CA ARG A 291 -9.17 -14.81 -0.70
C ARG A 291 -8.96 -13.45 -1.36
N VAL A 292 -8.42 -12.48 -0.63
CA VAL A 292 -8.15 -11.14 -1.14
C VAL A 292 -6.85 -11.13 -1.92
N ARG A 293 -6.87 -10.64 -3.16
CA ARG A 293 -5.69 -10.60 -4.01
C ARG A 293 -4.81 -9.43 -3.63
N VAL A 294 -3.49 -9.60 -3.75
CA VAL A 294 -2.55 -8.49 -3.54
C VAL A 294 -2.82 -7.36 -4.56
N THR A 295 -3.24 -7.71 -5.77
CA THR A 295 -3.58 -6.75 -6.82
C THR A 295 -4.81 -5.89 -6.49
N ASP A 296 -5.63 -6.28 -5.51
CA ASP A 296 -6.77 -5.47 -5.05
C ASP A 296 -6.33 -4.17 -4.37
N PHE A 297 -5.07 -4.08 -3.89
CA PHE A 297 -4.47 -2.86 -3.33
C PHE A 297 -3.24 -2.35 -4.08
N PHE A 298 -2.40 -3.26 -4.62
CA PHE A 298 -1.12 -2.88 -5.22
C PHE A 298 -1.14 -2.78 -6.76
N GLY A 299 -2.23 -3.21 -7.41
CA GLY A 299 -2.34 -3.20 -8.87
C GLY A 299 -3.47 -2.34 -9.40
N SER A 300 -3.53 -2.16 -10.71
CA SER A 300 -4.68 -1.55 -11.38
C SER A 300 -5.90 -2.47 -11.36
N SER A 301 -7.10 -1.89 -11.23
CA SER A 301 -8.38 -2.59 -11.44
C SER A 301 -8.60 -2.93 -12.92
N ARG A 302 -7.91 -2.27 -13.85
CA ARG A 302 -8.02 -2.49 -15.30
C ARG A 302 -6.76 -3.17 -15.83
N ILE A 303 -6.95 -4.29 -16.53
CA ILE A 303 -5.85 -4.94 -17.25
C ILE A 303 -5.52 -4.11 -18.49
N PHE A 304 -4.47 -3.31 -18.42
CA PHE A 304 -3.91 -2.64 -19.60
C PHE A 304 -2.98 -3.63 -20.32
N GLN A 305 -3.35 -4.06 -21.53
CA GLN A 305 -2.38 -4.61 -22.47
C GLN A 305 -1.62 -3.43 -23.08
N HIS A 306 -0.35 -3.27 -22.73
CA HIS A 306 0.54 -2.43 -23.52
C HIS A 306 0.72 -3.09 -24.89
N LEU A 307 0.05 -2.57 -25.92
CA LEU A 307 0.41 -2.86 -27.30
C LEU A 307 1.78 -2.22 -27.53
N SER A 308 2.81 -3.03 -27.66
CA SER A 308 4.16 -2.61 -28.04
C SER A 308 4.32 -2.49 -29.56
N GLU A 309 3.21 -2.36 -30.30
CA GLU A 309 3.27 -2.18 -31.74
C GLU A 309 3.74 -0.76 -32.05
N GLU A 310 4.89 -0.66 -32.72
CA GLU A 310 5.31 0.56 -33.39
C GLU A 310 4.20 0.96 -34.36
N ILE A 311 3.55 2.10 -34.10
CA ILE A 311 2.60 2.69 -35.04
C ILE A 311 3.42 3.20 -36.22
N VAL A 312 3.53 2.39 -37.27
CA VAL A 312 4.04 2.83 -38.56
C VAL A 312 2.94 3.71 -39.16
N LEU A 313 3.15 5.03 -39.13
CA LEU A 313 2.32 5.96 -39.86
C LEU A 313 2.69 5.86 -41.33
N ASP A 314 1.72 5.46 -42.16
CA ASP A 314 1.89 5.41 -43.61
C ASP A 314 1.82 6.85 -44.16
N ASP A 315 2.96 7.38 -44.58
CA ASP A 315 3.08 8.73 -45.13
C ASP A 315 2.39 8.89 -46.51
N GLU A 316 1.84 7.82 -47.08
CA GLU A 316 1.10 7.87 -48.34
C GLU A 316 -0.26 8.60 -48.27
N PHE A 317 -0.73 8.99 -47.08
CA PHE A 317 -1.99 9.76 -46.97
C PHE A 317 -1.84 11.25 -47.39
N TRP A 318 -0.62 11.74 -47.58
CA TRP A 318 -0.33 13.15 -47.90
C TRP A 318 0.34 13.39 -49.27
N MET A 319 0.31 12.42 -50.19
CA MET A 319 0.80 12.59 -51.57
C MET A 319 -0.32 12.52 -52.62
#